data_AF-A0A1I0BI31-F1
#
_entry.id   AF-A0A1I0BI31-F1
#
_cell.length_a   1.000
_cell.length_b   1.000
_cell.length_c   1.000
_cell.angle_alpha   90.00
_cell.angle_beta   90.00
_cell.angle_gamma   90.00
#
_symmetry.space_group_name_H-M   'P 1'
#
loop_
_entity.id
_entity.type
_entity.pdbx_description
1 polymer ?
#
loop_
_entity_poly.entity_id
_entity_poly.type
_entity_poly.pdbx_seq_one_letter_code
_entity_poly.pdbx_strand_id
1 'polypeptide(L)'
;MTDIPENQVIDFEISKAHLEATGWSLNQFERSNPFDCHAVYVYDFRFQTPELFTFPINDFNDRIVEQPAQVLATVLEQWMKKRHRKKLKGRERRALPGVIADYVKASQSYRAWLTRKSANDRMHAFIDLPPVFNPTAP
;
A
#
# COMPACT_ATOMS: atom_id res chain seq x y z
N MET A 1 -21.79 10.58 -8.64
CA MET A 1 -21.87 9.86 -7.35
C MET A 1 -22.45 8.51 -7.72
N THR A 2 -21.61 7.50 -7.91
CA THR A 2 -22.05 6.14 -8.26
C THR A 2 -22.39 5.42 -6.95
N ASP A 3 -23.62 4.93 -6.85
CA ASP A 3 -24.07 4.13 -5.72
C ASP A 3 -23.17 2.90 -5.58
N ILE A 4 -22.58 2.76 -4.40
CA ILE A 4 -21.76 1.59 -4.04
C ILE A 4 -22.76 0.47 -3.74
N PRO A 5 -22.71 -0.69 -4.43
CA PRO A 5 -23.63 -1.77 -4.16
C PRO A 5 -23.47 -2.27 -2.71
N GLU A 6 -24.60 -2.51 -2.04
CA GLU A 6 -24.71 -2.74 -0.60
C GLU A 6 -23.82 -3.89 -0.08
N ASN A 7 -23.59 -4.90 -0.92
CA ASN A 7 -22.69 -6.02 -0.63
C ASN A 7 -21.23 -5.58 -0.42
N GLN A 8 -20.74 -4.58 -1.15
CA GLN A 8 -19.37 -4.07 -0.98
C GLN A 8 -19.19 -3.30 0.32
N VAL A 9 -20.26 -2.69 0.85
CA VAL A 9 -20.22 -1.98 2.15
C VAL A 9 -20.12 -2.98 3.29
N ILE A 10 -20.87 -4.09 3.22
CA ILE A 10 -20.83 -5.15 4.23
C ILE A 10 -19.46 -5.84 4.25
N ASP A 11 -18.93 -6.20 3.08
CA ASP A 11 -17.61 -6.83 2.97
C ASP A 11 -16.50 -5.94 3.54
N PHE A 12 -16.59 -4.62 3.31
CA PHE A 12 -15.66 -3.64 3.88
C PHE A 12 -15.69 -3.64 5.41
N GLU A 13 -16.86 -3.53 6.02
CA GLU A 13 -17.00 -3.46 7.48
C GLU A 13 -16.54 -4.77 8.15
N ILE A 14 -16.86 -5.93 7.56
CA ILE A 14 -16.39 -7.24 8.04
C ILE A 14 -14.85 -7.30 7.99
N SER A 15 -14.26 -6.88 6.86
CA SER A 15 -12.81 -6.90 6.66
C SER A 15 -12.09 -5.97 7.63
N LYS A 16 -12.64 -4.77 7.83
CA LYS A 16 -12.14 -3.79 8.79
C LYS A 16 -12.19 -4.36 10.21
N ALA A 17 -13.32 -4.91 10.65
CA ALA A 17 -13.45 -5.50 11.99
C ALA A 17 -12.47 -6.66 12.22
N HIS A 18 -12.29 -7.54 11.23
CA HIS A 18 -11.34 -8.66 11.32
C HIS A 18 -9.89 -8.19 11.43
N LEU A 19 -9.51 -7.17 10.66
CA LEU A 19 -8.16 -6.61 10.68
C LEU A 19 -7.88 -5.83 11.97
N GLU A 20 -8.84 -5.02 12.43
CA GLU A 20 -8.72 -4.29 13.70
C GLU A 20 -8.56 -5.26 14.89
N ALA A 21 -9.28 -6.39 14.89
CA ALA A 21 -9.12 -7.44 15.90
C ALA A 21 -7.73 -8.10 15.91
N THR A 22 -6.97 -7.99 14.82
CA THR A 22 -5.61 -8.55 14.69
C THR A 22 -4.51 -7.48 14.73
N GLY A 23 -4.85 -6.25 15.15
CA GLY A 23 -3.90 -5.15 15.33
C GLY A 23 -3.57 -4.39 14.04
N TRP A 24 -4.30 -4.65 12.95
CA TRP A 24 -4.13 -3.96 11.67
C TRP A 24 -5.17 -2.86 11.50
N SER A 25 -4.76 -1.69 11.01
CA SER A 25 -5.68 -0.63 10.60
C SER A 25 -5.83 -0.60 9.08
N LEU A 26 -7.06 -0.75 8.59
CA LEU A 26 -7.38 -0.71 7.17
C LEU A 26 -7.48 0.74 6.70
N ASN A 27 -6.40 1.25 6.10
CA ASN A 27 -6.23 2.68 5.91
C ASN A 27 -6.69 3.24 4.55
N GLN A 28 -6.64 2.41 3.50
CA GLN A 28 -6.93 2.79 2.11
C GLN A 28 -7.55 1.61 1.34
N PHE A 29 -8.41 0.84 2.00
CA PHE A 29 -9.22 -0.12 1.29
C PHE A 29 -10.39 0.63 0.65
N GLU A 30 -10.14 1.16 -0.53
CA GLU A 30 -11.18 1.72 -1.38
C GLU A 30 -11.74 0.58 -2.24
N ARG A 31 -12.86 -0.01 -1.78
CA ARG A 31 -13.91 -0.58 -2.66
C ARG A 31 -13.79 -2.02 -3.22
N SER A 32 -13.20 -2.99 -2.51
CA SER A 32 -13.42 -4.38 -2.96
C SER A 32 -13.62 -5.35 -1.80
N ASN A 33 -13.57 -6.64 -2.07
CA ASN A 33 -13.42 -7.68 -1.08
C ASN A 33 -11.90 -7.89 -0.87
N PRO A 34 -11.37 -8.09 0.36
CA PRO A 34 -9.95 -8.37 0.58
C PRO A 34 -9.49 -9.65 -0.13
N PHE A 35 -10.45 -10.52 -0.50
CA PHE A 35 -10.16 -11.73 -1.24
C PHE A 35 -9.71 -11.45 -2.68
N ASP A 36 -10.12 -10.34 -3.31
CA ASP A 36 -9.78 -9.95 -4.69
C ASP A 36 -8.81 -8.76 -4.74
N CYS A 37 -7.89 -8.72 -3.78
CA CYS A 37 -6.90 -7.67 -3.63
C CYS A 37 -5.47 -8.21 -3.69
N HIS A 38 -4.56 -7.35 -4.15
CA HIS A 38 -3.18 -7.38 -3.70
C HIS A 38 -3.06 -6.63 -2.37
N ALA A 39 -2.20 -7.13 -1.48
CA ALA A 39 -1.92 -6.52 -0.20
C ALA A 39 -0.49 -5.97 -0.18
N VAL A 40 -0.33 -4.75 0.31
CA VAL A 40 0.97 -4.13 0.53
C VAL A 40 1.04 -3.66 1.98
N TYR A 41 1.99 -4.24 2.71
CA TYR A 41 2.29 -3.90 4.09
C TYR A 41 3.46 -2.92 4.08
N VAL A 42 3.27 -1.75 4.69
CA VAL A 42 4.32 -0.74 4.82
C VAL A 42 4.67 -0.62 6.29
N TYR A 43 5.93 -0.87 6.62
CA TYR A 43 6.45 -0.73 7.97
C TYR A 43 7.48 0.39 8.04
N ASP A 44 7.15 1.44 8.78
CA ASP A 44 8.07 2.55 9.04
C ASP A 44 8.76 2.35 10.39
N PHE A 45 10.03 1.93 10.35
CA PHE A 45 10.83 1.65 11.55
C PHE A 45 11.00 2.88 12.46
N ARG A 46 10.84 4.09 11.91
CA ARG A 46 10.97 5.34 12.67
C ARG A 46 9.79 5.56 13.61
N PHE A 47 8.65 4.96 13.30
CA PHE A 47 7.40 5.12 14.06
C PHE A 47 6.80 3.78 14.53
N GLN A 48 7.43 2.65 14.20
CA GLN A 48 7.03 1.30 14.60
C GLN A 48 5.54 1.01 14.33
N THR A 49 5.02 1.57 13.24
CA THR A 49 3.60 1.50 12.90
C THR A 49 3.46 0.75 11.58
N PRO A 50 2.94 -0.50 11.58
CA PRO A 50 2.60 -1.20 10.35
C PRO A 50 1.30 -0.63 9.78
N GLU A 51 1.29 -0.40 8.48
CA GLU A 51 0.09 0.02 7.74
C GLU A 51 -0.21 -0.95 6.61
N LEU A 52 -1.48 -1.34 6.46
CA LEU A 52 -1.95 -2.20 5.39
C LEU A 52 -2.66 -1.37 4.31
N PHE A 53 -2.20 -1.54 3.08
CA PHE A 53 -2.81 -1.03 1.87
C PHE A 53 -3.25 -2.19 1.00
N THR A 54 -4.42 -2.07 0.39
CA THR A 54 -5.00 -3.10 -0.46
C THR A 54 -5.40 -2.49 -1.78
N PHE A 55 -5.17 -3.21 -2.87
CA PHE A 55 -5.44 -2.76 -4.21
C PHE A 55 -6.25 -3.83 -4.94
N PRO A 56 -7.43 -3.50 -5.50
CA PRO A 56 -8.14 -4.42 -6.37
C PRO A 56 -7.20 -4.93 -7.47
N ILE A 57 -7.22 -6.24 -7.74
CA ILE A 57 -6.25 -6.89 -8.64
C ILE A 57 -6.26 -6.23 -10.03
N ASN A 58 -7.44 -5.97 -10.59
CA ASN A 58 -7.58 -5.36 -11.91
C ASN A 58 -7.03 -3.93 -11.92
N ASP A 59 -7.46 -3.10 -10.96
CA ASP A 59 -6.98 -1.72 -10.83
C ASP A 59 -5.46 -1.69 -10.72
N PHE A 60 -4.86 -2.56 -9.89
CA PHE A 60 -3.41 -2.64 -9.74
C PHE A 60 -2.71 -3.06 -11.05
N ASN A 61 -3.24 -4.07 -11.73
CA ASN A 61 -2.67 -4.60 -12.97
C ASN A 61 -2.68 -3.56 -14.10
N ASP A 62 -3.76 -2.79 -14.22
CA ASP A 62 -3.95 -1.78 -15.27
C ASP A 62 -3.12 -0.50 -15.05
N ARG A 63 -2.56 -0.28 -13.84
CA ARG A 63 -1.70 0.88 -13.57
C ARG A 63 -0.45 0.89 -14.45
N ILE A 64 -0.20 2.01 -15.11
CA ILE A 64 1.05 2.26 -15.83
C ILE A 64 2.01 3.02 -14.92
N VAL A 65 3.23 2.51 -14.79
CA VAL A 65 4.28 3.14 -13.98
C VAL A 65 5.18 3.98 -14.86
N GLU A 66 5.19 5.29 -14.63
CA GLU A 66 5.99 6.23 -15.42
C GLU A 66 7.29 6.65 -14.73
N GLN A 67 7.38 6.45 -13.41
CA GLN A 67 8.49 6.95 -12.59
C GLN A 67 9.45 5.82 -12.19
N PRO A 68 10.77 6.09 -12.13
CA PRO A 68 11.73 5.11 -11.62
C PRO A 68 11.49 4.76 -10.14
N ALA A 69 11.83 3.52 -9.75
CA ALA A 69 11.65 3.02 -8.40
C ALA A 69 12.32 3.89 -7.33
N GLN A 70 13.49 4.48 -7.62
CA GLN A 70 14.25 5.34 -6.71
C GLN A 70 13.52 6.66 -6.42
N VAL A 71 12.88 7.24 -7.44
CA VAL A 71 12.07 8.46 -7.28
C VAL A 71 10.86 8.16 -6.42
N LEU A 72 10.17 7.05 -6.72
CA LEU A 72 9.00 6.59 -5.96
C LEU A 72 9.35 6.26 -4.51
N ALA A 73 10.49 5.62 -4.25
CA ALA A 73 10.99 5.35 -2.90
C ALA A 73 11.17 6.63 -2.08
N THR A 74 11.79 7.66 -2.69
CA THR A 74 12.03 8.95 -2.02
C THR A 74 10.71 9.64 -1.68
N VAL A 75 9.75 9.64 -2.60
CA VAL A 75 8.40 10.20 -2.38
C VAL A 75 7.68 9.44 -1.27
N LEU A 76 7.70 8.09 -1.35
CA LEU A 76 7.07 7.22 -0.36
C LEU A 76 7.63 7.47 1.04
N GLU A 77 8.95 7.51 1.18
CA GLU A 77 9.62 7.74 2.47
C GLU A 77 9.22 9.08 3.10
N GLN A 78 9.21 10.16 2.29
CA GLN A 78 8.81 11.48 2.73
C GLN A 78 7.32 11.54 3.10
N TRP A 79 6.46 10.91 2.31
CA TRP A 79 5.02 10.97 2.51
C TRP A 79 4.57 10.12 3.69
N MET A 80 5.16 8.94 3.92
CA MET A 80 4.91 8.14 5.12
C MET A 80 5.34 8.89 6.38
N LYS A 81 6.51 9.54 6.36
CA LYS A 81 6.95 10.41 7.46
C LYS A 81 5.98 11.57 7.72
N LYS A 82 5.46 12.21 6.67
CA LYS A 82 4.42 13.25 6.79
C LYS A 82 3.12 12.66 7.34
N ARG A 83 2.73 11.46 6.93
CA ARG A 83 1.51 10.77 7.35
C ARG A 83 1.52 10.48 8.85
N HIS A 84 2.56 9.83 9.36
CA HIS A 84 2.72 9.56 10.79
C HIS A 84 2.71 10.83 11.63
N ARG A 85 3.27 11.92 11.10
CA ARG A 85 3.25 13.25 11.75
C ARG A 85 1.92 14.01 11.59
N LYS A 86 0.88 13.39 11.00
CA LYS A 86 -0.42 14.02 10.68
C LYS A 86 -0.30 15.28 9.81
N LYS A 87 0.75 15.33 8.96
CA LYS A 87 1.08 16.45 8.06
C LYS A 87 0.82 16.15 6.58
N LEU A 88 0.48 14.91 6.23
CA LEU A 88 0.14 14.53 4.84
C LEU A 88 -1.27 15.07 4.50
N LYS A 89 -1.38 15.94 3.48
CA LYS A 89 -2.61 16.70 3.20
C LYS A 89 -3.05 16.63 1.74
N GLY A 90 -4.33 16.93 1.52
CA GLY A 90 -4.89 17.22 0.19
C GLY A 90 -4.55 16.17 -0.87
N ARG A 91 -3.86 16.61 -1.92
CA ARG A 91 -3.44 15.80 -3.06
C ARG A 91 -2.46 14.69 -2.66
N GLU A 92 -1.51 14.96 -1.77
CA GLU A 92 -0.51 13.95 -1.33
C GLU A 92 -1.21 12.77 -0.65
N ARG A 93 -2.18 13.06 0.23
CA ARG A 93 -2.94 12.02 0.94
C ARG A 93 -3.70 11.10 -0.02
N ARG A 94 -4.34 11.68 -1.04
CA ARG A 94 -5.09 10.92 -2.05
C ARG A 94 -4.18 10.15 -3.02
N ALA A 95 -2.98 10.66 -3.29
CA ALA A 95 -2.05 10.06 -4.22
C ALA A 95 -1.17 8.95 -3.60
N LEU A 96 -1.03 8.93 -2.27
CA LEU A 96 -0.17 7.97 -1.56
C LEU A 96 -0.41 6.50 -1.93
N PRO A 97 -1.65 5.97 -2.00
CA PRO A 97 -1.87 4.58 -2.43
C PRO A 97 -1.30 4.31 -3.82
N GLY A 98 -1.51 5.26 -4.74
CA GLY A 98 -0.96 5.18 -6.09
C GLY A 98 0.56 5.11 -6.08
N VAL A 99 1.22 5.96 -5.29
CA VAL A 99 2.68 5.94 -5.13
C VAL A 99 3.17 4.60 -4.56
N ILE A 100 2.46 4.01 -3.60
CA ILE A 100 2.79 2.70 -3.04
C ILE A 100 2.68 1.62 -4.12
N ALA A 101 1.56 1.57 -4.85
CA ALA A 101 1.36 0.59 -5.91
C ALA A 101 2.42 0.73 -7.01
N ASP A 102 2.69 1.96 -7.45
CA ASP A 102 3.67 2.26 -8.49
C ASP A 102 5.09 1.88 -8.04
N TYR A 103 5.43 2.14 -6.77
CA TYR A 103 6.72 1.72 -6.21
C TYR A 103 6.88 0.20 -6.24
N VAL A 104 5.86 -0.54 -5.80
CA VAL A 104 5.89 -2.01 -5.87
C VAL A 104 6.07 -2.46 -7.31
N LYS A 105 5.28 -1.94 -8.26
CA LYS A 105 5.39 -2.30 -9.69
C LYS A 105 6.74 -1.93 -10.31
N ALA A 106 7.39 -0.86 -9.85
CA ALA A 106 8.71 -0.45 -10.31
C ALA A 106 9.86 -1.33 -9.79
N SER A 107 9.61 -2.11 -8.73
CA SER A 107 10.62 -2.91 -8.04
C SER A 107 11.09 -4.13 -8.84
N GLN A 108 12.30 -4.61 -8.54
CA GLN A 108 12.79 -5.88 -9.10
C GLN A 108 12.01 -7.08 -8.55
N SER A 109 11.58 -7.03 -7.30
CA SER A 109 10.77 -8.07 -6.66
C SER A 109 9.46 -8.31 -7.40
N TYR A 110 8.79 -7.23 -7.84
CA TYR A 110 7.59 -7.36 -8.65
C TYR A 110 7.86 -7.98 -10.02
N ARG A 111 8.95 -7.58 -10.70
CA ARG A 111 9.37 -8.22 -11.95
C ARG A 111 9.66 -9.71 -11.77
N ALA A 112 10.32 -10.09 -10.67
CA ALA A 112 10.56 -11.49 -10.34
C ALA A 112 9.28 -12.26 -9.98
N TRP A 113 8.31 -11.60 -9.35
CA TRP A 113 7.01 -12.19 -9.08
C TRP A 113 6.22 -12.43 -10.37
N LEU A 114 6.25 -11.48 -11.32
CA LEU A 114 5.59 -11.61 -12.62
C LEU A 114 6.03 -12.85 -13.40
N THR A 115 7.28 -13.33 -13.24
CA THR A 115 7.75 -14.53 -13.94
C THR A 115 7.28 -15.84 -13.31
N ARG A 116 6.67 -15.79 -12.13
CA ARG A 116 6.26 -16.97 -11.35
C ARG A 116 4.77 -17.03 -11.06
N LYS A 117 4.05 -15.94 -11.26
CA LYS A 117 2.63 -15.84 -10.90
C LYS A 117 1.74 -16.67 -11.83
N SER A 118 0.66 -17.21 -11.26
CA SER A 118 -0.50 -17.72 -11.99
C SER A 118 -1.53 -16.59 -12.25
N ALA A 119 -2.56 -16.88 -13.06
CA ALA A 119 -3.57 -15.89 -13.45
C ALA A 119 -4.35 -15.30 -12.25
N ASN A 120 -4.57 -16.09 -11.21
CA ASN A 120 -5.38 -15.73 -10.03
C ASN A 120 -4.53 -15.49 -8.77
N ASP A 121 -3.20 -15.40 -8.92
CA ASP A 121 -2.33 -15.21 -7.77
C ASP A 121 -2.47 -13.81 -7.20
N ARG A 122 -2.55 -13.75 -5.87
CA ARG A 122 -2.56 -12.51 -5.12
C ARG A 122 -1.16 -12.24 -4.61
N MET A 123 -0.65 -11.06 -4.95
CA MET A 123 0.59 -10.57 -4.41
C MET A 123 0.38 -10.01 -2.99
N HIS A 124 1.25 -10.44 -2.08
CA HIS A 124 1.48 -9.79 -0.80
C HIS A 124 2.90 -9.20 -0.83
N ALA A 125 3.02 -7.87 -0.75
CA ALA A 125 4.29 -7.18 -0.77
C ALA A 125 4.57 -6.52 0.58
N PHE A 126 5.82 -6.58 1.02
CA PHE A 126 6.29 -5.94 2.24
C PHE A 126 7.27 -4.83 1.88
N ILE A 127 7.05 -3.63 2.40
CA ILE A 127 7.91 -2.47 2.22
C ILE A 127 8.41 -2.04 3.59
N ASP A 128 9.71 -2.20 3.77
CA ASP A 128 10.44 -1.66 4.91
C ASP A 128 10.95 -0.27 4.60
N LEU A 129 10.59 0.69 5.44
CA LEU A 129 11.19 2.02 5.45
C LEU A 129 12.20 2.08 6.61
N PRO A 130 13.47 1.74 6.35
CA PRO A 130 14.48 1.72 7.41
C PRO A 130 14.67 3.13 7.99
N PRO A 131 15.19 3.23 9.23
CA PRO A 131 15.67 4.52 9.71
C PRO A 131 16.75 5.04 8.77
N VAL A 132 16.90 6.36 8.68
CA VAL A 132 18.04 6.95 7.97
C VAL A 132 19.29 6.39 8.64
N PHE A 133 20.05 5.59 7.90
CA PHE A 133 21.33 5.08 8.38
C PHE A 133 22.23 6.28 8.64
N ASN A 134 22.48 6.56 9.92
CA ASN A 134 23.44 7.58 10.31
C ASN A 134 24.75 6.88 10.68
N PRO A 135 25.73 6.79 9.76
CA PRO A 135 27.00 6.11 10.03
C PRO A 135 27.83 6.75 11.16
N THR A 136 27.38 7.89 11.70
CA THR A 136 28.04 8.63 12.78
C THR A 136 27.25 8.63 14.09
N ALA A 137 26.18 7.84 14.21
CA ALA A 137 25.55 7.61 15.52
C ALA A 137 26.53 6.80 16.40
N PRO A 138 26.73 7.19 17.68
CA PRO A 138 27.78 6.65 18.55
C PRO A 138 27.64 5.15 18.85
#